data_AF-A0A502CWM0-F1
#
_entry.id   AF-A0A502CWM0-F1
#
_cell.length_a   1.000
_cell.length_b   1.000
_cell.length_c   1.000
_cell.angle_alpha   90.00
_cell.angle_beta   90.00
_cell.angle_gamma   90.00
#
_symmetry.space_group_name_H-M   'P 1'
#
loop_
_entity.id
_entity.type
_entity.pdbx_description
1 polymer ?
#
loop_
_entity_poly.entity_id
_entity_poly.type
_entity_poly.pdbx_seq_one_letter_code
_entity_poly.pdbx_strand_id
1 'polypeptide(L)'
;MTEQVPVGHTPDRGLTITLSTPFVESLSPEQLDHYVRTVVALGESANDGSSRSDLAERLQSALEAGGVQLPPTSYDRLGEQLTEASGAPLSIITDQDQLLYGEEDATAANHLPQAPATGDPEHPDRPTYS
;
A
#
# COMPACT_ATOMS: atom_id res chain seq x y z
N MET A 1 -27.60 -17.77 24.11
CA MET A 1 -26.96 -16.47 23.87
C MET A 1 -25.47 -16.66 23.96
N THR A 2 -24.82 -16.75 22.82
CA THR A 2 -23.37 -16.59 22.65
C THR A 2 -23.21 -16.01 21.27
N GLU A 3 -23.14 -14.67 21.21
CA GLU A 3 -22.78 -13.93 20.01
C GLU A 3 -21.40 -14.39 19.56
N GLN A 4 -21.37 -15.15 18.47
CA GLN A 4 -20.15 -15.39 17.72
C GLN A 4 -19.80 -14.06 17.03
N VAL A 5 -18.91 -13.30 17.66
CA VAL A 5 -18.10 -12.30 16.95
C VAL A 5 -17.51 -12.98 15.72
N PRO A 6 -17.84 -12.55 14.48
CA PRO A 6 -17.10 -13.05 13.33
C PRO A 6 -15.66 -12.64 13.56
N VAL A 7 -14.78 -13.64 13.70
CA VAL A 7 -13.34 -13.46 13.57
C VAL A 7 -13.19 -12.85 12.19
N GLY A 8 -13.01 -11.53 12.14
CA GLY A 8 -12.75 -10.84 10.90
C GLY A 8 -11.54 -11.55 10.30
N HIS A 9 -11.76 -12.28 9.20
CA HIS A 9 -10.70 -12.44 8.24
C HIS A 9 -10.24 -11.01 7.97
N THR A 10 -9.12 -10.60 8.56
CA THR A 10 -8.31 -9.57 7.92
C THR A 10 -8.26 -10.01 6.48
N PRO A 11 -8.73 -9.20 5.51
CA PRO A 11 -8.50 -9.53 4.13
C PRO A 11 -7.01 -9.86 4.04
N ASP A 12 -6.67 -10.81 3.19
CA ASP A 12 -5.31 -10.94 2.69
C ASP A 12 -4.95 -9.57 2.08
N ARG A 13 -4.57 -8.62 2.94
CA ARG A 13 -4.45 -7.20 2.61
C ARG A 13 -3.07 -7.13 2.01
N GLY A 14 -3.02 -7.40 0.71
CA GLY A 14 -1.85 -7.18 -0.11
C GLY A 14 -1.23 -5.81 0.16
N LEU A 15 0.09 -5.72 0.01
CA LEU A 15 0.78 -4.44 0.11
C LEU A 15 0.40 -3.59 -1.09
N THR A 16 -0.27 -2.46 -0.84
CA THR A 16 -0.57 -1.47 -1.88
C THR A 16 0.36 -0.28 -1.75
N ILE A 17 1.18 -0.05 -2.77
CA ILE A 17 2.06 1.12 -2.87
C ILE A 17 1.39 2.15 -3.76
N THR A 18 1.04 3.30 -3.19
CA THR A 18 0.43 4.41 -3.93
C THR A 18 1.50 5.41 -4.36
N LEU A 19 1.57 5.68 -5.66
CA LEU A 19 2.46 6.67 -6.26
C LEU A 19 1.73 7.98 -6.50
N SER A 20 2.25 9.08 -5.96
CA SER A 20 1.69 10.41 -6.20
C SER A 20 1.85 10.83 -7.66
N THR A 21 0.83 11.44 -8.25
CA THR A 21 0.87 12.00 -9.61
C THR A 21 2.13 12.84 -9.92
N PRO A 22 2.56 13.80 -9.06
CA PRO A 22 3.78 14.58 -9.35
C PRO A 22 5.05 13.72 -9.41
N PHE A 23 5.10 12.58 -8.72
CA PHE A 23 6.21 11.65 -8.81
C PHE A 23 6.19 10.90 -10.15
N VAL A 24 5.02 10.42 -10.56
CA VAL A 24 4.82 9.74 -11.85
C VAL A 24 5.16 10.69 -13.01
N GLU A 25 4.69 11.93 -12.96
CA GLU A 25 4.97 12.95 -13.99
C GLU A 25 6.44 13.41 -14.00
N SER A 26 7.15 13.29 -12.87
CA SER A 26 8.58 13.58 -12.80
C SER A 26 9.45 12.47 -13.38
N LEU A 27 8.91 11.28 -13.63
CA LEU A 27 9.63 10.15 -14.19
C LEU A 27 9.29 9.96 -15.67
N SER A 28 10.30 9.56 -16.44
CA SER A 28 10.08 9.05 -17.79
C SER A 28 9.33 7.72 -17.73
N PRO A 29 8.58 7.32 -18.77
CA PRO A 29 7.88 6.03 -18.80
C PRO A 29 8.82 4.84 -18.58
N GLU A 30 10.06 4.91 -19.09
CA GLU A 30 11.09 3.90 -18.86
C GLU A 30 11.55 3.83 -17.39
N GLN A 31 11.63 4.98 -16.72
CA GLN A 31 11.99 5.07 -15.29
C GLN A 31 10.87 4.55 -14.40
N LEU A 32 9.61 4.83 -14.78
CA LEU A 32 8.43 4.31 -14.08
C LEU A 32 8.33 2.79 -14.20
N ASP A 33 8.52 2.24 -15.41
CA ASP A 33 8.57 0.79 -15.64
C ASP A 33 9.70 0.14 -14.82
N HIS A 34 10.90 0.73 -14.86
CA HIS A 34 12.03 0.25 -14.09
C HIS A 34 11.77 0.28 -12.59
N TYR A 35 11.13 1.35 -12.09
CA TYR A 35 10.73 1.47 -10.69
C TYR A 35 9.78 0.34 -10.29
N VAL A 36 8.68 0.17 -11.03
CA VAL A 36 7.65 -0.86 -10.77
C VAL A 36 8.29 -2.25 -10.76
N ARG A 37 9.05 -2.59 -11.80
CA ARG A 37 9.69 -3.91 -11.93
C ARG A 37 10.70 -4.18 -10.82
N THR A 38 11.46 -3.17 -10.41
CA THR A 38 12.44 -3.30 -9.31
C THR A 38 11.75 -3.57 -7.97
N VAL A 39 10.71 -2.81 -7.65
CA VAL A 39 9.96 -2.96 -6.39
C VAL A 39 9.27 -4.33 -6.33
N VAL A 40 8.71 -4.79 -7.45
CA VAL A 40 8.09 -6.11 -7.56
C VAL A 40 9.11 -7.23 -7.36
N ALA A 41 10.22 -7.21 -8.11
CA ALA A 41 11.23 -8.25 -8.03
C ALA A 41 11.83 -8.38 -6.62
N LEU A 42 12.02 -7.25 -5.93
CA LEU A 42 12.51 -7.24 -4.55
C LEU A 42 11.44 -7.61 -3.53
N GLY A 43 10.17 -7.29 -3.78
CA GLY A 43 9.05 -7.76 -2.97
C GLY A 43 8.88 -9.28 -3.02
N GLU A 44 9.02 -9.89 -4.20
CA GLU A 44 9.04 -11.35 -4.34
C GLU A 44 10.24 -11.97 -3.63
N SER A 45 11.41 -11.31 -3.69
CA SER A 45 12.65 -11.76 -3.03
C SER A 45 12.65 -11.55 -1.51
N ALA A 46 11.80 -10.66 -0.99
CA ALA A 46 11.66 -10.42 0.45
C ALA A 46 11.15 -11.69 1.18
N ASN A 47 10.40 -12.54 0.49
CA ASN A 47 9.92 -13.83 0.99
C ASN A 47 11.02 -14.84 1.32
N ASP A 48 12.25 -14.60 0.85
CA ASP A 48 13.41 -15.46 1.12
C ASP A 48 14.08 -15.14 2.48
N GLY A 49 13.46 -14.29 3.32
CA GLY A 49 13.99 -13.91 4.64
C GLY A 49 15.02 -12.77 4.58
N SER A 50 14.92 -11.93 3.54
CA SER A 50 15.77 -10.75 3.40
C SER A 50 15.49 -9.76 4.54
N SER A 51 16.55 -9.14 5.08
CA SER A 51 16.41 -8.12 6.12
C SER A 51 16.01 -6.77 5.52
N ARG A 52 15.25 -5.96 6.27
CA ARG A 52 14.87 -4.58 5.89
C ARG A 52 16.03 -3.78 5.29
N SER A 53 17.19 -3.79 5.93
CA SER A 53 18.37 -3.02 5.49
C SER A 53 18.91 -3.53 4.16
N ASP A 54 18.95 -4.85 3.95
CA ASP A 54 19.38 -5.46 2.67
C ASP A 54 18.41 -5.07 1.54
N LEU A 55 17.10 -5.12 1.79
CA LEU A 55 16.09 -4.68 0.82
C LEU A 55 16.22 -3.20 0.49
N ALA A 56 16.46 -2.34 1.49
CA ALA A 56 16.64 -0.91 1.27
C ALA A 56 17.90 -0.60 0.44
N GLU A 57 19.04 -1.25 0.72
CA GLU A 57 20.29 -1.08 -0.03
C GLU A 57 20.16 -1.60 -1.47
N ARG A 58 19.45 -2.72 -1.66
CA ARG A 58 19.14 -3.28 -2.98
C ARG A 58 18.19 -2.41 -3.78
N LEU A 59 17.12 -1.91 -3.14
CA LEU A 59 16.19 -0.94 -3.74
C LEU A 59 16.95 0.30 -4.20
N GLN A 60 17.79 0.86 -3.34
CA GLN A 60 18.60 2.02 -3.69
C GLN A 60 19.49 1.72 -4.89
N SER A 61 20.30 0.66 -4.84
CA SER A 61 21.25 0.33 -5.90
C SER A 61 20.54 0.07 -7.25
N ALA A 62 19.42 -0.65 -7.23
CA ALA A 62 18.69 -1.00 -8.43
C ALA A 62 17.94 0.21 -9.03
N LEU A 63 17.31 1.04 -8.20
CA LEU A 63 16.58 2.22 -8.66
C LEU A 63 17.54 3.29 -9.20
N GLU A 64 18.66 3.54 -8.52
CA GLU A 64 19.66 4.50 -9.01
C GLU A 64 20.33 4.03 -10.31
N ALA A 65 20.50 2.72 -10.51
CA ALA A 65 20.98 2.17 -11.79
C ALA A 65 20.02 2.43 -12.97
N GLY A 66 18.71 2.54 -12.69
CA GLY A 66 17.69 2.95 -13.66
C GLY A 66 17.45 4.46 -13.73
N GLY A 67 18.27 5.27 -13.05
CA GLY A 67 18.14 6.72 -13.01
C GLY A 67 16.97 7.23 -12.16
N VAL A 68 16.44 6.41 -11.24
CA VAL A 68 15.39 6.80 -10.28
C VAL A 68 16.04 7.08 -8.93
N GLN A 69 16.07 8.35 -8.52
CA GLN A 69 16.60 8.74 -7.22
C GLN A 69 15.47 9.11 -6.28
N LEU A 70 15.34 8.36 -5.19
CA LEU A 70 14.42 8.64 -4.09
C LEU A 70 15.16 9.22 -2.89
N PRO A 71 14.44 9.93 -1.99
CA PRO A 71 15.01 10.31 -0.70
C PRO A 71 15.46 9.05 0.08
N PRO A 72 16.53 9.12 0.87
CA PRO A 72 17.05 7.98 1.62
C PRO A 72 16.00 7.36 2.57
N THR A 73 15.13 8.19 3.15
CA THR A 73 14.02 7.74 4.00
C THR A 73 12.99 6.90 3.23
N SER A 74 12.82 7.11 1.92
CA SER A 74 11.88 6.34 1.11
C SER A 74 12.35 4.92 0.90
N TYR A 75 13.66 4.69 0.69
CA TYR A 75 14.20 3.32 0.56
C TYR A 75 14.01 2.51 1.84
N ASP A 76 14.25 3.14 3.00
CA ASP A 76 14.11 2.49 4.31
C ASP A 76 12.64 2.19 4.67
N ARG A 77 11.70 3.03 4.21
CA ARG A 77 10.25 2.77 4.33
C ARG A 77 9.76 1.69 3.39
N LEU A 78 10.22 1.69 2.14
CA LEU A 78 9.89 0.63 1.18
C LEU A 78 10.44 -0.72 1.65
N GLY A 79 11.69 -0.76 2.13
CA GLY A 79 12.27 -1.97 2.70
C GLY A 79 11.51 -2.50 3.92
N GLU A 80 11.03 -1.60 4.80
CA GLU A 80 10.15 -1.95 5.92
C GLU A 80 8.84 -2.56 5.43
N GLN A 81 8.14 -1.88 4.53
CA GLN A 81 6.86 -2.34 3.98
C GLN A 81 6.97 -3.69 3.27
N LEU A 82 8.01 -3.90 2.46
CA LEU A 82 8.24 -5.19 1.77
C LEU A 82 8.58 -6.32 2.75
N THR A 83 9.26 -6.00 3.86
CA THR A 83 9.56 -6.98 4.92
C THR A 83 8.29 -7.34 5.70
N GLU A 84 7.49 -6.35 6.09
CA GLU A 84 6.25 -6.54 6.85
C GLU A 84 5.17 -7.27 6.03
N ALA A 85 5.13 -7.01 4.72
CA ALA A 85 4.22 -7.66 3.80
C ALA A 85 4.75 -8.96 3.21
N SER A 86 5.81 -9.54 3.78
CA SER A 86 6.40 -10.78 3.28
C SER A 86 5.33 -11.88 3.21
N GLY A 87 5.10 -12.38 1.99
CA GLY A 87 4.11 -13.39 1.64
C GLY A 87 2.78 -12.84 1.12
N ALA A 88 2.55 -11.53 1.18
CA ALA A 88 1.33 -10.89 0.73
C ALA A 88 1.45 -10.41 -0.74
N PRO A 89 0.33 -10.39 -1.51
CA PRO A 89 0.32 -9.89 -2.87
C PRO A 89 0.68 -8.40 -2.93
N LEU A 90 1.58 -8.01 -3.84
CA LEU A 90 2.00 -6.61 -4.02
C LEU A 90 1.20 -5.97 -5.15
N SER A 91 0.65 -4.78 -4.89
CA SER A 91 0.00 -3.93 -5.89
C SER A 91 0.58 -2.53 -5.86
N ILE A 92 0.74 -1.92 -7.04
CA ILE A 92 1.25 -0.56 -7.21
C ILE A 92 0.20 0.22 -8.00
N ILE A 93 -0.33 1.26 -7.38
CA ILE A 93 -1.35 2.13 -7.97
C ILE A 93 -0.86 3.58 -7.97
N THR A 94 -1.45 4.44 -8.79
CA THR A 94 -1.28 5.89 -8.66
C THR A 94 -2.32 6.48 -7.70
N ASP A 95 -2.10 7.72 -7.24
CA ASP A 95 -3.09 8.51 -6.48
C ASP A 95 -4.38 8.80 -7.29
N GLN A 96 -4.32 8.63 -8.62
CA GLN A 96 -5.50 8.65 -9.50
C GLN A 96 -6.17 7.28 -9.63
N ASP A 97 -5.81 6.33 -8.77
CA ASP A 97 -6.35 4.97 -8.74
C ASP A 97 -6.00 4.15 -9.99
N GLN A 98 -4.95 4.55 -10.73
CA GLN A 98 -4.50 3.80 -11.90
C GLN A 98 -3.60 2.64 -11.45
N LEU A 99 -4.03 1.40 -11.72
CA LEU A 99 -3.23 0.21 -11.47
C LEU A 99 -2.04 0.14 -12.43
N LEU A 100 -0.83 0.14 -11.88
CA LEU A 100 0.42 -0.06 -12.62
C LEU A 100 0.89 -1.52 -12.56
N TYR A 101 0.65 -2.20 -11.42
CA TYR A 101 1.01 -3.59 -11.19
C TYR A 101 0.14 -4.20 -10.09
N GLY A 102 -0.20 -5.49 -10.18
CA GLY A 102 -0.94 -6.22 -9.14
C GLY A 102 -2.30 -6.72 -9.60
N GLU A 103 -3.10 -7.19 -8.65
CA GLU A 103 -4.46 -7.68 -8.91
C GLU A 103 -5.47 -6.53 -8.94
N GLU A 104 -6.44 -6.58 -9.86
CA GLU A 104 -7.49 -5.56 -10.02
C GLU A 104 -8.30 -5.35 -8.71
N ASP A 105 -8.35 -6.37 -7.85
CA ASP A 105 -9.04 -6.34 -6.54
C ASP A 105 -8.35 -5.42 -5.52
N ALA A 106 -7.05 -5.15 -5.67
CA ALA A 106 -6.32 -4.23 -4.79
C ALA A 106 -6.80 -2.78 -4.92
N THR A 107 -7.26 -2.40 -6.11
CA THR A 107 -7.91 -1.11 -6.38
C THR A 107 -9.18 -0.94 -5.53
N ALA A 108 -9.98 -2.00 -5.36
CA ALA A 108 -11.22 -1.94 -4.59
C ALA A 108 -10.98 -1.77 -3.07
N ALA A 109 -9.86 -2.27 -2.54
CA ALA A 109 -9.55 -2.21 -1.11
C ALA A 109 -9.17 -0.79 -0.61
N ASN A 110 -8.67 0.09 -1.49
CA ASN A 110 -8.30 1.46 -1.13
C ASN A 110 -9.51 2.43 -1.11
N HIS A 111 -10.65 2.03 -1.67
CA HIS A 111 -11.87 2.85 -1.80
C HIS A 111 -12.86 2.76 -0.63
N LEU A 112 -12.51 2.07 0.45
CA LEU A 112 -13.37 2.04 1.64
C LEU A 112 -12.77 2.96 2.70
N PRO A 113 -13.20 4.22 2.82
CA PRO A 113 -13.15 4.87 4.11
C PRO A 113 -13.95 3.97 5.06
N GLN A 114 -13.26 3.23 5.93
CA GLN A 114 -13.86 2.70 7.15
C GLN A 114 -14.14 3.88 8.07
N ALA A 115 -14.95 4.85 7.63
CA ALA A 115 -15.73 5.64 8.55
C ALA A 115 -16.67 4.61 9.20
N PRO A 116 -16.60 4.37 10.52
CA PRO A 116 -17.77 3.80 11.16
C PRO A 116 -18.91 4.75 10.79
N ALA A 117 -19.90 4.25 10.05
CA ALA A 117 -21.18 4.92 9.99
C ALA A 117 -21.55 5.12 11.45
N THR A 118 -21.41 6.36 11.93
CA THR A 118 -22.00 6.77 13.17
C THR A 118 -23.47 6.58 12.89
N GLY A 119 -23.99 5.41 13.26
CA GLY A 119 -25.41 5.21 13.40
C GLY A 119 -25.83 6.38 14.28
N ASP A 120 -26.61 7.28 13.72
CA ASP A 120 -27.44 8.17 14.49
C ASP A 120 -28.54 7.25 15.02
N PRO A 121 -28.49 6.75 16.27
CA PRO A 121 -29.70 6.25 16.88
C PRO A 121 -30.61 7.46 17.00
N GLU A 122 -31.66 7.42 16.20
CA GLU A 122 -32.88 8.17 16.39
C GLU A 122 -33.13 8.33 17.90
N HIS A 123 -32.84 9.50 18.46
CA HIS A 123 -33.18 9.86 19.82
C HIS A 123 -34.42 10.76 19.77
N PRO A 124 -35.64 10.19 19.90
CA PRO A 124 -36.85 10.94 20.14
C PRO A 124 -36.91 11.28 21.63
N ASP A 125 -36.26 12.35 22.07
CA ASP A 125 -36.63 12.95 23.35
C ASP A 125 -36.37 14.46 23.36
N ARG A 126 -37.44 15.20 23.05
CA ARG A 126 -37.56 16.61 23.40
C ARG A 126 -37.83 16.71 24.90
N PRO A 127 -37.10 17.57 25.63
CA PRO A 127 -37.73 18.40 26.63
C PRO A 127 -37.93 19.80 26.05
N THR A 128 -39.19 20.14 25.75
CA THR A 128 -39.60 21.53 25.61
C THR A 128 -39.37 22.21 26.95
N TYR A 129 -38.48 23.20 26.98
CA TYR A 129 -38.51 24.24 28.00
C TYR A 129 -39.25 25.45 27.42
N SER A 130 -40.37 25.77 28.08
CA SER A 130 -41.14 27.02 27.94
C SER A 130 -40.38 28.21 28.50
#